data_AF-A0A2D5EVW0-F1
#
_entry.id   AF-A0A2D5EVW0-F1
#
_cell.length_a   1.000
_cell.length_b   1.000
_cell.length_c   1.000
_cell.angle_alpha   90.00
_cell.angle_beta   90.00
_cell.angle_gamma   90.00
#
_symmetry.space_group_name_H-M   'P 1'
#
loop_
_entity.id
_entity.type
_entity.pdbx_description
1 polymer ?
#
loop_
_entity_poly.entity_id
_entity_poly.type
_entity_poly.pdbx_seq_one_letter_code
_entity_poly.pdbx_strand_id
1 'polypeptide(L)'
;MDRSKLEAWLAGPRRTWRWNRGDPGAYTAVEATATSLRWYRWSHEMEDGGAHGEVLQTHAAFVEIGPPATMEDAPKGVVRQLLAWIEEHGG
;
A
#
# COMPACT_ATOMS: atom_id res chain seq x y z
N MET A 1 -13.25 -8.94 8.32
CA MET A 1 -11.80 -8.73 8.28
C MET A 1 -11.14 -9.92 8.94
N ASP A 2 -10.18 -10.57 8.27
CA ASP A 2 -9.59 -11.84 8.72
C ASP A 2 -8.42 -11.56 9.70
N ARG A 3 -8.56 -12.04 10.94
CA ARG A 3 -7.58 -11.84 12.02
C ARG A 3 -6.21 -12.41 11.65
N SER A 4 -6.17 -13.54 10.95
CA SER A 4 -4.93 -14.19 10.54
C SER A 4 -4.19 -13.35 9.49
N LYS A 5 -4.93 -12.67 8.61
CA LYS A 5 -4.32 -11.72 7.65
C LYS A 5 -3.75 -10.50 8.34
N LEU A 6 -4.40 -10.02 9.40
CA LEU A 6 -3.90 -8.91 10.21
C LEU A 6 -2.65 -9.29 11.02
N GLU A 7 -2.63 -10.49 11.61
CA GLU A 7 -1.47 -11.00 12.35
C GLU A 7 -0.27 -11.24 11.41
N ALA A 8 -0.50 -11.82 10.23
CA ALA A 8 0.54 -11.94 9.19
C ALA A 8 1.01 -10.57 8.69
N TRP A 9 0.10 -9.61 8.54
CA TRP A 9 0.43 -8.23 8.21
C TRP A 9 1.36 -7.61 9.27
N LEU A 10 1.21 -7.94 10.56
CA LEU A 10 2.03 -7.43 11.67
C LEU A 10 3.41 -8.08 11.82
N ALA A 11 3.60 -9.33 11.38
CA ALA A 11 4.80 -10.11 11.69
C ALA A 11 5.89 -10.14 10.59
N GLY A 12 5.56 -9.83 9.33
CA GLY A 12 6.49 -9.95 8.20
C GLY A 12 7.43 -8.75 7.97
N PRO A 13 8.41 -8.86 7.05
CA PRO A 13 9.19 -7.72 6.60
C PRO A 13 8.22 -6.66 6.04
N ARG A 14 8.45 -5.41 6.44
CA ARG A 14 7.55 -4.29 6.16
C ARG A 14 8.28 -3.20 5.41
N ARG A 15 7.63 -2.66 4.38
CA ARG A 15 8.11 -1.47 3.70
C ARG A 15 6.95 -0.58 3.32
N THR A 16 7.12 0.72 3.51
CA THR A 16 6.12 1.72 3.17
C THR A 16 6.68 2.65 2.12
N TRP A 17 5.90 2.89 1.07
CA TRP A 17 6.14 3.98 0.13
C TRP A 17 5.05 5.01 0.31
N ARG A 18 5.45 6.28 0.32
CA ARG A 18 4.54 7.42 0.43
C ARG A 18 4.84 8.38 -0.69
N TRP A 19 3.80 8.96 -1.27
CA TRP A 19 3.91 10.03 -2.23
C TRP A 19 2.82 11.07 -2.01
N ASN A 20 3.14 12.28 -2.40
CA ASN A 20 2.30 13.45 -2.23
C ASN A 20 2.06 14.06 -3.61
N ARG A 21 0.86 14.60 -3.84
CA ARG A 21 0.44 15.21 -5.11
C ARG A 21 0.48 16.75 -5.07
N GLY A 22 1.28 17.32 -4.18
CA GLY A 22 1.39 18.76 -3.96
C GLY A 22 0.50 19.30 -2.83
N ASP A 23 -0.15 18.42 -2.07
CA ASP A 23 -0.92 18.77 -0.88
C ASP A 23 -0.11 18.43 0.39
N PRO A 24 0.51 19.40 1.09
CA PRO A 24 1.33 19.14 2.27
C PRO A 24 0.61 18.40 3.40
N GLY A 25 -0.72 18.49 3.46
CA GLY A 25 -1.56 17.88 4.49
C GLY A 25 -1.98 16.44 4.16
N ALA A 26 -1.72 15.95 2.95
CA ALA A 26 -2.15 14.64 2.51
C ALA A 26 -1.07 13.84 1.79
N TYR A 27 -1.17 12.52 1.85
CA TYR A 27 -0.34 11.63 1.06
C TYR A 27 -1.10 10.37 0.67
N THR A 28 -0.64 9.71 -0.38
CA THR A 28 -1.03 8.33 -0.69
C THR A 28 0.12 7.42 -0.31
N ALA A 29 -0.21 6.23 0.17
CA ALA A 29 0.77 5.27 0.62
C ALA A 29 0.38 3.84 0.30
N VAL A 30 1.40 3.01 0.26
CA VAL A 30 1.30 1.56 0.18
C VAL A 30 2.24 0.94 1.18
N GLU A 31 1.69 0.07 2.02
CA GLU A 31 2.41 -0.74 3.00
C GLU A 31 2.48 -2.18 2.50
N ALA A 32 3.67 -2.64 2.15
CA ALA A 32 3.91 -4.03 1.82
C ALA A 32 4.27 -4.83 3.07
N THR A 33 3.76 -6.06 3.12
CA THR A 33 4.07 -7.09 4.14
C THR A 33 4.44 -8.39 3.45
N ALA A 34 4.69 -9.46 4.21
CA ALA A 34 5.09 -10.75 3.65
C ALA A 34 4.16 -11.27 2.52
N THR A 35 2.86 -10.94 2.56
CA THR A 35 1.88 -11.54 1.64
C THR A 35 0.88 -10.56 1.03
N SER A 36 0.95 -9.27 1.41
CA SER A 36 -0.09 -8.31 1.04
C SER A 36 0.42 -6.87 0.96
N LEU A 37 -0.31 -6.08 0.18
CA LEU A 37 -0.18 -4.64 0.05
C LEU A 37 -1.42 -3.99 0.65
N ARG A 38 -1.22 -3.00 1.52
CA ARG A 38 -2.27 -2.10 2.02
C ARG A 38 -2.08 -0.74 1.41
N TRP A 39 -2.99 -0.38 0.51
CA TRP A 39 -3.04 0.93 -0.12
C TRP A 39 -3.98 1.84 0.66
N TYR A 40 -3.59 3.10 0.86
CA TYR A 40 -4.45 4.07 1.54
C TYR A 40 -4.07 5.50 1.16
N ARG A 41 -5.04 6.40 1.31
CA ARG A 41 -4.80 7.84 1.33
C ARG A 41 -4.85 8.30 2.76
N TRP A 42 -4.09 9.32 3.07
CA TRP A 42 -4.02 9.89 4.40
C TRP A 42 -4.15 11.41 4.27
N SER A 43 -4.94 12.04 5.14
CA SER A 43 -5.06 13.50 5.18
C SER A 43 -5.26 13.99 6.61
N HIS A 44 -4.66 15.14 6.93
CA HIS A 44 -4.88 15.92 8.15
C HIS A 44 -6.27 16.60 8.19
N GLU A 45 -6.93 16.79 7.04
CA GLU A 45 -8.19 17.55 6.94
C GLU A 45 -9.44 16.72 7.31
N MET A 46 -9.28 15.40 7.44
CA MET A 46 -10.32 14.54 8.00
C MET A 46 -10.51 14.87 9.48
N GLU A 47 -11.73 14.79 10.01
CA GLU A 47 -12.11 15.22 11.37
C GLU A 47 -11.18 14.69 12.49
N ASP A 48 -10.65 13.47 12.32
CA ASP A 48 -9.68 12.86 13.24
C ASP A 48 -8.25 12.77 12.69
N GLY A 49 -8.02 13.19 11.44
CA GLY A 49 -6.81 12.91 10.66
C GLY A 49 -6.62 11.41 10.44
N GLY A 50 -6.48 10.95 9.20
CA GLY A 50 -6.43 9.49 9.05
C GLY A 50 -6.33 8.89 7.67
N ALA A 51 -6.04 7.59 7.71
CA ALA A 51 -6.08 6.72 6.56
C ALA A 51 -7.54 6.55 6.11
N HIS A 52 -7.78 6.67 4.82
CA HIS A 52 -9.07 6.49 4.17
C HIS A 52 -8.88 5.87 2.78
N GLY A 53 -9.96 5.34 2.23
CA GLY A 53 -9.91 4.65 0.93
C GLY A 53 -8.99 3.43 0.95
N GLU A 54 -8.96 2.71 2.08
CA GLU A 54 -8.07 1.57 2.26
C GLU A 54 -8.43 0.41 1.34
N VAL A 55 -7.43 -0.15 0.67
CA VAL A 55 -7.58 -1.33 -0.18
C VAL A 55 -6.47 -2.32 0.16
N LEU A 56 -6.88 -3.55 0.49
CA LEU A 56 -5.96 -4.68 0.63
C LEU A 56 -5.87 -5.43 -0.69
N GLN A 57 -4.65 -5.66 -1.15
CA GLN A 57 -4.34 -6.37 -2.39
C GLN A 57 -3.27 -7.43 -2.11
N THR A 58 -3.39 -8.63 -2.66
CA THR A 58 -2.33 -9.64 -2.55
C THR A 58 -1.18 -9.32 -3.51
N HIS A 59 0.02 -9.85 -3.25
CA HIS A 59 1.15 -9.72 -4.18
C HIS A 59 0.81 -10.26 -5.57
N ALA A 60 0.18 -11.45 -5.64
CA ALA A 60 -0.23 -12.06 -6.91
C ALA A 60 -1.16 -11.15 -7.71
N ALA A 61 -2.18 -10.57 -7.07
CA ALA A 61 -3.08 -9.64 -7.74
C ALA A 61 -2.35 -8.38 -8.22
N PHE A 62 -1.44 -7.84 -7.41
CA PHE A 62 -0.66 -6.67 -7.82
C PHE A 62 0.25 -6.96 -9.03
N VAL A 63 0.85 -8.15 -9.08
CA VAL A 63 1.69 -8.57 -10.22
C VAL A 63 0.85 -8.75 -11.49
N GLU A 64 -0.38 -9.27 -11.37
CA GLU A 64 -1.27 -9.52 -12.50
C GLU A 64 -1.89 -8.24 -13.08
N ILE A 65 -2.45 -7.39 -12.22
CA ILE A 65 -3.29 -6.25 -12.63
C ILE A 65 -2.74 -4.88 -12.25
N GLY A 66 -1.63 -4.80 -11.49
CA GLY A 66 -1.04 -3.55 -11.02
C GLY A 66 -1.75 -2.94 -9.81
N PRO A 67 -1.55 -1.63 -9.53
CA PRO A 67 -2.23 -0.94 -8.44
C PRO A 67 -3.76 -1.02 -8.56
N PRO A 68 -4.52 -0.97 -7.45
CA PRO A 68 -5.97 -0.93 -7.52
C PRO A 68 -6.42 0.33 -8.27
N ALA A 69 -7.56 0.28 -8.96
CA ALA A 69 -8.09 1.40 -9.74
C ALA A 69 -8.24 2.70 -8.92
N THR A 70 -8.54 2.57 -7.62
CA THR A 70 -8.61 3.70 -6.70
C THR A 70 -7.26 4.37 -6.43
N MET A 71 -6.14 3.77 -6.83
CA MET A 71 -4.76 4.21 -6.65
C MET A 71 -3.96 4.10 -7.95
N GLU A 72 -4.64 4.20 -9.10
CA GLU A 72 -4.04 4.15 -10.45
C GLU A 72 -2.94 5.20 -10.64
N ASP A 73 -2.93 6.21 -9.78
CA ASP A 73 -1.96 7.28 -9.76
C ASP A 73 -0.64 7.00 -9.06
N ALA A 74 -0.46 5.78 -8.56
CA ALA A 74 0.81 5.36 -7.97
C ALA A 74 1.97 5.69 -8.93
N PRO A 75 3.01 6.42 -8.47
CA PRO A 75 4.13 6.77 -9.33
C PRO A 75 4.79 5.52 -9.91
N LYS A 76 5.13 5.55 -11.20
CA LYS A 76 5.79 4.41 -11.88
C LYS A 76 7.05 3.92 -11.15
N GLY A 77 7.78 4.83 -10.49
CA GLY A 77 8.95 4.49 -9.66
C GLY A 77 8.58 3.72 -8.39
N VAL A 78 7.42 3.99 -7.79
CA VAL A 78 6.90 3.23 -6.64
C VAL A 78 6.45 1.84 -7.10
N VAL A 79 5.74 1.75 -8.21
CA VAL A 79 5.30 0.46 -8.79
C VAL A 79 6.51 -0.46 -9.07
N ARG A 80 7.58 0.06 -9.68
CA ARG A 80 8.81 -0.71 -9.93
C ARG A 80 9.48 -1.19 -8.63
N GLN A 81 9.55 -0.33 -7.61
CA GLN A 81 10.13 -0.69 -6.31
C GLN A 81 9.30 -1.73 -5.58
N LEU A 82 7.97 -1.66 -5.68
CA LEU A 82 7.06 -2.67 -5.13
C LEU A 82 7.28 -4.03 -5.79
N LEU A 83 7.33 -4.07 -7.13
CA LEU A 83 7.58 -5.32 -7.85
C LEU A 83 8.92 -5.95 -7.44
N ALA A 84 10.00 -5.16 -7.38
CA ALA A 84 11.31 -5.64 -6.93
C ALA A 84 11.29 -6.14 -5.48
N TRP A 85 10.57 -5.44 -4.60
CA TRP A 85 10.46 -5.85 -3.20
C TRP A 85 9.67 -7.16 -3.06
N ILE A 86 8.59 -7.33 -3.83
CA ILE A 86 7.80 -8.57 -3.88
C ILE A 86 8.61 -9.72 -4.44
N GLU A 87 9.44 -9.49 -5.46
CA GLU A 87 10.34 -10.53 -5.99
C GLU A 87 11.34 -11.01 -4.92
N GLU A 88 11.86 -10.09 -4.11
CA GLU A 88 12.86 -10.40 -3.08
C GLU A 88 12.25 -10.99 -1.79
N HIS A 89 11.02 -10.60 -1.42
CA HIS A 89 10.43 -10.90 -0.10
C HIS A 89 9.04 -11.56 -0.15
N GLY A 90 8.45 -11.69 -1.33
CA GLY A 90 7.02 -11.95 -1.52
C GLY A 90 6.59 -13.40 -1.44
N GLY A 91 7.52 -14.35 -1.35
CA GLY A 91 7.29 -15.77 -1.02
C GLY A 91 6.55 -16.56 -2.09
#